data_AF-A0A5Q0H3B2-F1
#
_entry.id   AF-A0A5Q0H3B2-F1
#
_cell.length_a   1.000
_cell.length_b   1.000
_cell.length_c   1.000
_cell.angle_alpha   90.00
_cell.angle_beta   90.00
_cell.angle_gamma   90.00
#
_symmetry.space_group_name_H-M   'P 1'
#
loop_
_entity.id
_entity.type
_entity.pdbx_description
1 polymer ?
#
loop_
_entity_poly.entity_id
_entity_poly.type
_entity_poly.pdbx_seq_one_letter_code
_entity_poly.pdbx_strand_id
1 'polypeptide(L)'
;MLIDLENMVGTNPRPPVLRSRVTALLEAAGPCHHVVVAYAASEDDGDTAASVLAALRVAPLRVEPGPNAAENALIRHAGRMQASGCTRFVVCSGDRAFAALADVENTRIDVLVWQGQPVATRLADVACGIRELPRVDKTTTTGEPASVRRQHGDGIRQGRLPAAGRYRLPNFPLPVTALLIGVGIALGHRLIDLALSRGRASDQAPGRRPCHSGRPVRGRVSRSGRAG
;
A
#
# COMPACT_ATOMS: atom_id res chain seq x y z
N MET A 1 4.42 0.20 -7.00
CA MET A 1 3.11 0.84 -6.79
C MET A 1 2.91 1.04 -5.29
N LEU A 2 2.50 2.24 -4.90
CA LEU A 2 2.29 2.65 -3.52
C LEU A 2 0.81 3.01 -3.36
N ILE A 3 0.11 2.36 -2.43
CA ILE A 3 -1.32 2.58 -2.21
C ILE A 3 -1.53 3.06 -0.78
N ASP A 4 -2.09 4.25 -0.66
CA ASP A 4 -2.60 4.77 0.59
C ASP A 4 -4.03 4.26 0.78
N LEU A 5 -4.21 3.30 1.69
CA LEU A 5 -5.49 2.61 1.81
C LEU A 5 -6.60 3.54 2.31
N GLU A 6 -6.28 4.48 3.19
CA GLU A 6 -7.27 5.37 3.79
C GLU A 6 -7.79 6.35 2.75
N ASN A 7 -6.92 6.91 1.92
CA ASN A 7 -7.31 7.78 0.82
C ASN A 7 -8.09 7.03 -0.27
N MET A 8 -7.71 5.79 -0.58
CA MET A 8 -8.30 5.07 -1.73
C MET A 8 -9.52 4.23 -1.38
N VAL A 9 -9.57 3.66 -0.17
CA VAL A 9 -10.61 2.71 0.23
C VAL A 9 -11.45 3.27 1.38
N GLY A 10 -10.87 4.15 2.19
CA GLY A 10 -11.45 4.66 3.43
C GLY A 10 -10.95 3.88 4.65
N THR A 11 -11.24 4.41 5.83
CA THR A 11 -10.90 3.78 7.12
C THR A 11 -11.78 2.55 7.38
N ASN A 12 -11.20 1.46 7.86
CA ASN A 12 -11.90 0.23 8.25
C ASN A 12 -12.88 -0.33 7.20
N PRO A 13 -12.44 -0.55 5.95
CA PRO A 13 -13.33 -1.03 4.90
C PRO A 13 -13.74 -2.49 5.14
N ARG A 14 -14.99 -2.82 4.81
CA ARG A 14 -15.44 -4.22 4.79
C ARG A 14 -14.58 -5.03 3.80
N PRO A 15 -14.25 -6.30 4.08
CA PRO A 15 -13.37 -7.10 3.22
C PRO A 15 -13.74 -7.16 1.74
N PRO A 16 -15.03 -7.27 1.34
CA PRO A 16 -15.42 -7.25 -0.07
C PRO A 16 -15.14 -5.90 -0.75
N VAL A 17 -15.32 -4.79 -0.04
CA VAL A 17 -15.06 -3.44 -0.55
C VAL A 17 -13.55 -3.22 -0.73
N LEU A 18 -12.77 -3.61 0.27
CA LEU A 18 -11.31 -3.59 0.20
C LEU A 18 -10.80 -4.37 -1.00
N ARG A 19 -11.26 -5.63 -1.14
CA ARG A 19 -10.87 -6.51 -2.24
C ARG A 19 -11.19 -5.87 -3.59
N SER A 20 -12.44 -5.46 -3.79
CA SER A 20 -12.90 -4.89 -5.07
C SER A 20 -12.12 -3.63 -5.46
N ARG A 21 -11.91 -2.70 -4.53
CA ARG A 21 -11.19 -1.45 -4.82
C ARG A 21 -9.70 -1.68 -5.09
N VAL A 22 -9.04 -2.53 -4.29
CA VAL A 22 -7.61 -2.83 -4.52
C VAL A 22 -7.43 -3.57 -5.84
N THR A 23 -8.31 -4.52 -6.20
CA THR A 23 -8.29 -5.17 -7.51
C THR A 23 -8.40 -4.15 -8.65
N ALA A 24 -9.35 -3.22 -8.59
CA ALA A 24 -9.51 -2.18 -9.62
C ALA A 24 -8.26 -1.29 -9.75
N LEU A 25 -7.61 -0.94 -8.64
CA LEU A 25 -6.35 -0.18 -8.66
C LEU A 25 -5.21 -0.98 -9.32
N LEU A 26 -5.09 -2.27 -8.99
CA LEU A 26 -4.07 -3.17 -9.56
C LEU A 26 -4.25 -3.33 -11.07
N GLU A 27 -5.48 -3.55 -11.53
CA GLU A 27 -5.81 -3.68 -12.96
C GLU A 27 -5.46 -2.42 -13.73
N ALA A 28 -5.80 -1.24 -13.20
CA ALA A 28 -5.53 0.04 -13.84
C ALA A 28 -4.05 0.45 -13.81
N ALA A 29 -3.32 0.07 -12.76
CA ALA A 29 -1.88 0.27 -12.70
C ALA A 29 -1.15 -0.55 -13.77
N GLY A 30 -1.70 -1.71 -14.13
CA GLY A 30 -1.05 -2.67 -15.03
C GLY A 30 0.08 -3.44 -14.32
N PRO A 31 0.96 -4.11 -15.10
CA PRO A 31 2.05 -4.90 -14.53
C PRO A 31 2.95 -4.07 -13.60
N CYS A 32 3.05 -4.49 -12.34
CA CYS A 32 3.89 -3.88 -11.33
C CYS A 32 4.87 -4.91 -10.76
N HIS A 33 6.15 -4.56 -10.64
CA HIS A 33 7.14 -5.42 -9.99
C HIS A 33 6.87 -5.61 -8.49
N HIS A 34 6.39 -4.55 -7.84
CA HIS A 34 6.14 -4.53 -6.41
C HIS A 34 4.95 -3.63 -6.08
N VAL A 35 4.07 -4.09 -5.18
CA VAL A 35 2.90 -3.34 -4.70
C VAL A 35 2.89 -3.35 -3.18
N VAL A 36 2.81 -2.15 -2.60
CA VAL A 36 2.71 -1.95 -1.16
C VAL A 36 1.47 -1.12 -0.86
N VAL A 37 0.72 -1.55 0.15
CA VAL A 37 -0.44 -0.82 0.69
C VAL A 37 -0.14 -0.46 2.13
N ALA A 38 -0.20 0.82 2.47
CA ALA A 38 -0.11 1.26 3.87
C ALA A 38 -1.46 1.67 4.42
N TYR A 39 -1.66 1.40 5.71
CA TYR A 39 -2.88 1.71 6.46
C TYR A 39 -2.59 1.72 7.96
N ALA A 40 -3.29 2.57 8.70
CA ALA A 40 -3.26 2.55 10.16
C ALA A 40 -4.18 1.45 10.72
N ALA A 41 -3.69 0.72 11.73
CA ALA A 41 -4.51 -0.20 12.52
C ALA A 41 -3.90 -0.42 13.91
N SER A 42 -4.72 -0.33 14.97
CA SER A 42 -4.31 -0.55 16.37
C SER A 42 -3.97 -2.02 16.62
N GLU A 43 -3.00 -2.36 17.48
CA GLU A 43 -2.56 -3.75 17.72
C GLU A 43 -3.69 -4.73 18.09
N ASP A 44 -4.70 -4.25 18.80
CA ASP A 44 -5.83 -5.03 19.30
C ASP A 44 -6.84 -5.44 18.20
N ASP A 45 -6.80 -4.77 17.04
CA ASP A 45 -7.67 -5.09 15.92
C ASP A 45 -7.12 -6.30 15.14
N GLY A 46 -7.93 -7.36 15.06
CA GLY A 46 -7.66 -8.49 14.18
C GLY A 46 -7.47 -8.01 12.72
N ASP A 47 -6.31 -8.30 12.14
CA ASP A 47 -5.88 -7.67 10.89
C ASP A 47 -6.49 -8.32 9.64
N THR A 48 -7.79 -8.05 9.47
CA THR A 48 -8.55 -8.54 8.33
C THR A 48 -8.06 -7.89 7.03
N ALA A 49 -7.55 -6.65 7.10
CA ALA A 49 -6.99 -5.94 5.96
C ALA A 49 -5.73 -6.64 5.44
N ALA A 50 -4.76 -6.97 6.30
CA ALA A 50 -3.58 -7.75 5.94
C ALA A 50 -3.95 -9.07 5.27
N SER A 51 -4.95 -9.78 5.80
CA SER A 51 -5.41 -11.06 5.24
C SER A 51 -5.95 -10.92 3.81
N VAL A 52 -6.76 -9.88 3.55
CA VAL A 52 -7.27 -9.60 2.19
C VAL A 52 -6.14 -9.19 1.25
N LEU A 53 -5.23 -8.32 1.71
CA LEU A 53 -4.09 -7.84 0.92
C LEU A 53 -3.13 -8.99 0.55
N ALA A 54 -2.86 -9.90 1.49
CA ALA A 54 -2.07 -11.10 1.25
C ALA A 54 -2.71 -12.00 0.18
N ALA A 55 -4.04 -12.17 0.21
CA ALA A 55 -4.77 -12.93 -0.81
C ALA A 55 -4.67 -12.29 -2.21
N LEU A 56 -4.47 -10.98 -2.28
CA LEU A 56 -4.22 -10.23 -3.52
C LEU A 56 -2.74 -10.17 -3.90
N ARG A 57 -1.85 -10.84 -3.15
CA ARG A 57 -0.39 -10.79 -3.30
C ARG A 57 0.18 -9.36 -3.20
N VAL A 58 -0.46 -8.53 -2.38
CA VAL A 58 -0.02 -7.16 -2.09
C VAL A 58 0.64 -7.14 -0.72
N ALA A 59 1.80 -6.48 -0.60
CA ALA A 59 2.50 -6.39 0.67
C ALA A 59 1.79 -5.37 1.59
N PRO A 60 1.22 -5.81 2.74
CA PRO A 60 0.66 -4.88 3.70
C PRO A 60 1.77 -4.16 4.47
N LEU A 61 1.63 -2.86 4.66
CA LEU A 61 2.47 -2.01 5.49
C LEU A 61 1.60 -1.36 6.57
N ARG A 62 1.29 -2.15 7.60
CA ARG A 62 0.55 -1.67 8.77
C ARG A 62 1.40 -0.68 9.55
N VAL A 63 0.77 0.40 10.01
CA VAL A 63 1.40 1.41 10.87
C VAL A 63 0.53 1.69 12.08
N GLU A 64 1.17 2.19 13.14
CA GLU A 64 0.45 2.73 14.29
C GLU A 64 -0.39 3.94 13.84
N PRO A 65 -1.65 4.06 14.29
CA PRO A 65 -2.48 5.21 13.96
C PRO A 65 -1.84 6.54 14.34
N GLY A 66 -1.86 7.48 13.39
CA GLY A 66 -1.33 8.81 13.62
C GLY A 66 -1.44 9.69 12.38
N PRO A 67 -1.26 11.02 12.53
CA PRO A 67 -1.33 11.95 11.42
C PRO A 67 -0.31 11.60 10.34
N ASN A 68 -0.80 11.37 9.12
CA ASN A 68 -0.01 11.03 7.94
C ASN A 68 0.87 9.77 8.12
N ALA A 69 0.49 8.83 9.00
CA ALA A 69 1.33 7.68 9.33
C ALA A 69 1.55 6.75 8.13
N ALA A 70 0.49 6.47 7.37
CA ALA A 70 0.53 5.59 6.22
C ALA A 70 1.38 6.19 5.08
N GLU A 71 1.17 7.48 4.80
CA GLU A 71 1.86 8.28 3.79
C GLU A 71 3.35 8.33 4.10
N ASN A 72 3.72 8.65 5.34
CA ASN A 72 5.11 8.68 5.79
C ASN A 72 5.79 7.31 5.65
N ALA A 73 5.07 6.22 5.94
CA ALA A 73 5.60 4.88 5.80
C ALA A 73 5.81 4.49 4.32
N LEU A 74 4.89 4.87 3.43
CA LEU A 74 5.03 4.67 1.98
C LEU A 74 6.19 5.49 1.41
N ILE A 75 6.33 6.75 1.80
CA ILE A 75 7.46 7.61 1.37
C ILE A 75 8.79 7.00 1.84
N ARG A 76 8.88 6.55 3.09
CA ARG A 76 10.08 5.87 3.60
C ARG A 76 10.37 4.57 2.85
N HIS A 77 9.33 3.80 2.50
CA HIS A 77 9.49 2.60 1.68
C HIS A 77 10.02 2.96 0.29
N ALA A 78 9.42 3.95 -0.37
CA ALA A 78 9.84 4.43 -1.67
C ALA A 78 11.30 4.92 -1.67
N GLY A 79 11.73 5.64 -0.63
CA GLY A 79 13.12 6.06 -0.46
C GLY A 79 14.11 4.89 -0.40
N ARG A 80 13.75 3.78 0.27
CA ARG A 80 14.57 2.55 0.24
C ARG A 80 14.62 1.93 -1.16
N MET A 81 13.50 1.96 -1.88
CA MET A 81 13.44 1.46 -3.26
C MET A 81 14.26 2.34 -4.20
N GLN A 82 14.24 3.66 -4.05
CA GLN A 82 15.08 4.61 -4.79
C GLN A 82 16.56 4.35 -4.54
N ALA A 83 16.95 4.14 -3.28
CA ALA A 83 18.32 3.75 -2.93
C ALA A 83 18.74 2.40 -3.57
N SER A 84 17.77 1.57 -3.94
CA SER A 84 17.99 0.31 -4.67
C SER A 84 17.88 0.46 -6.19
N GLY A 85 17.77 1.68 -6.72
CA GLY A 85 17.70 1.98 -8.16
C GLY A 85 16.28 2.06 -8.75
N CYS A 86 15.23 2.01 -7.94
CA CYS A 86 13.86 2.16 -8.44
C CYS A 86 13.54 3.64 -8.73
N THR A 87 13.23 3.97 -9.99
CA THR A 87 12.99 5.35 -10.43
C THR A 87 11.56 5.61 -10.89
N ARG A 88 10.66 4.61 -10.85
CA ARG A 88 9.28 4.73 -11.35
C ARG A 88 8.28 4.30 -10.29
N PHE A 89 7.36 5.20 -9.96
CA PHE A 89 6.33 4.95 -8.97
C PHE A 89 4.95 5.25 -9.54
N VAL A 90 4.03 4.29 -9.38
CA VAL A 90 2.60 4.55 -9.46
C VAL A 90 2.10 4.79 -8.04
N VAL A 91 1.54 5.97 -7.79
CA VAL A 91 1.02 6.39 -6.48
C VAL A 91 -0.50 6.44 -6.53
N CYS A 92 -1.15 5.69 -5.64
CA CYS A 92 -2.59 5.75 -5.44
C CYS A 92 -2.89 6.56 -4.17
N SER A 93 -2.89 7.89 -4.33
CA SER A 93 -3.28 8.88 -3.33
C SER A 93 -3.40 10.25 -4.01
N GLY A 94 -4.20 11.14 -3.42
CA GLY A 94 -4.25 12.56 -3.80
C GLY A 94 -3.40 13.46 -2.89
N ASP A 95 -2.70 12.90 -1.90
CA ASP A 95 -2.03 13.66 -0.85
C ASP A 95 -0.74 14.36 -1.32
N ARG A 96 -0.53 15.60 -0.85
CA ARG A 96 0.64 16.42 -1.18
C ARG A 96 1.98 15.82 -0.73
N ALA A 97 1.99 14.97 0.28
CA ALA A 97 3.21 14.41 0.87
C ALA A 97 4.01 13.59 -0.16
N PHE A 98 3.31 12.91 -1.08
CA PHE A 98 3.96 12.10 -2.12
C PHE A 98 4.76 12.93 -3.13
N ALA A 99 4.58 14.26 -3.17
CA ALA A 99 5.42 15.12 -4.00
C ALA A 99 6.90 15.07 -3.60
N ALA A 100 7.22 14.71 -2.36
CA ALA A 100 8.59 14.55 -1.88
C ALA A 100 9.37 13.44 -2.61
N LEU A 101 8.68 12.50 -3.28
CA LEU A 101 9.36 11.47 -4.09
C LEU A 101 10.11 12.07 -5.28
N ALA A 102 9.69 13.24 -5.78
CA ALA A 102 10.32 13.94 -6.90
C ALA A 102 11.62 14.66 -6.51
N ASP A 103 11.94 14.74 -5.21
CA ASP A 103 13.18 15.38 -4.74
C ASP A 103 14.43 14.55 -5.12
N VAL A 104 14.26 13.27 -5.47
CA VAL A 104 15.33 12.41 -5.99
C VAL A 104 15.35 12.48 -7.51
N GLU A 105 16.50 12.87 -8.06
CA GLU A 105 16.73 13.01 -9.49
C GLU A 105 16.30 11.76 -10.28
N ASN A 106 15.72 11.97 -11.46
CA ASN A 106 15.22 10.92 -12.36
C ASN A 106 14.03 10.11 -11.82
N THR A 107 13.40 10.50 -10.70
CA THR A 107 12.17 9.86 -10.24
C THR A 107 10.97 10.28 -11.08
N ARG A 108 10.26 9.29 -11.62
CA ARG A 108 9.01 9.44 -12.36
C ARG A 108 7.83 9.00 -11.49
N ILE A 109 6.83 9.87 -11.38
CA ILE A 109 5.63 9.61 -10.57
C ILE A 109 4.41 9.63 -11.50
N ASP A 110 3.68 8.53 -11.59
CA ASP A 110 2.35 8.49 -12.20
C ASP A 110 1.31 8.36 -11.07
N VAL A 111 0.27 9.19 -11.08
CA VAL A 111 -0.76 9.24 -10.05
C VAL A 111 -2.03 8.55 -10.54
N LEU A 112 -2.64 7.73 -9.68
CA LEU A 112 -3.88 7.02 -9.96
C LEU A 112 -4.89 7.32 -8.85
N VAL A 113 -5.98 8.00 -9.18
CA VAL A 113 -7.02 8.41 -8.22
C VAL A 113 -8.41 8.02 -8.71
N TRP A 114 -9.42 8.04 -7.83
CA TRP A 114 -10.80 7.90 -8.28
C TRP A 114 -11.28 9.17 -8.98
N GLN A 115 -12.25 9.03 -9.87
CA GLN A 115 -12.88 10.14 -10.57
C GLN A 115 -13.44 11.16 -9.57
N GLY A 116 -13.13 12.44 -9.80
CA GLY A 116 -13.51 13.55 -8.91
C GLY A 116 -12.85 13.52 -7.54
N GLN A 117 -11.85 12.67 -7.29
CA GLN A 117 -11.01 12.77 -6.09
C GLN A 117 -10.01 13.92 -6.29
N PRO A 118 -9.92 14.87 -5.34
CA PRO A 118 -8.98 15.97 -5.46
C PRO A 118 -7.54 15.45 -5.38
N VAL A 119 -6.67 16.01 -6.23
CA VAL A 119 -5.21 15.83 -6.18
C VAL A 119 -4.60 17.14 -5.73
N ALA A 120 -3.75 17.11 -4.70
CA ALA A 120 -3.07 18.30 -4.24
C ALA A 120 -2.20 18.91 -5.36
N THR A 121 -2.27 20.23 -5.55
CA THR A 121 -1.58 20.95 -6.63
C THR A 121 -0.09 20.60 -6.71
N ARG A 122 0.61 20.58 -5.57
CA ARG A 122 2.04 20.23 -5.54
C ARG A 122 2.33 18.82 -6.05
N LEU A 123 1.45 17.85 -5.78
CA LEU A 123 1.60 16.50 -6.32
C LEU A 123 1.31 16.48 -7.82
N ALA A 124 0.28 17.22 -8.27
CA ALA A 124 -0.03 17.34 -9.69
C ALA A 124 1.11 17.97 -10.49
N ASP A 125 1.78 18.99 -9.95
CA ASP A 125 2.88 19.70 -10.59
C ASP A 125 4.11 18.80 -10.85
N VAL A 126 4.34 17.78 -10.01
CA VAL A 126 5.48 16.86 -10.13
C VAL A 126 5.11 15.52 -10.79
N ALA A 127 3.81 15.25 -10.98
CA ALA A 127 3.35 14.01 -11.59
C ALA A 127 3.59 14.03 -13.11
N CYS A 128 4.12 12.94 -13.65
CA CYS A 128 4.28 12.74 -15.08
C CYS A 128 2.95 12.42 -15.78
N GLY A 129 1.98 11.89 -15.04
CA GLY A 129 0.64 11.62 -15.52
C GLY A 129 -0.31 11.42 -14.34
N ILE A 130 -1.56 11.86 -14.51
CA ILE A 130 -2.64 11.62 -13.56
C ILE A 130 -3.71 10.84 -14.32
N ARG A 131 -4.10 9.69 -13.78
CA ARG A 131 -5.17 8.85 -14.32
C ARG A 131 -6.29 8.75 -13.31
N GLU A 132 -7.50 9.01 -13.79
CA GLU A 132 -8.71 8.85 -13.00
C GLU A 132 -9.38 7.52 -13.28
N LEU A 133 -9.89 6.89 -12.22
CA LEU A 133 -10.63 5.64 -12.27
C LEU A 133 -12.11 5.87 -11.98
N PRO A 134 -13.02 5.20 -12.71
CA PRO A 134 -14.43 5.19 -12.33
C PRO A 134 -14.59 4.76 -10.87
N ARG A 135 -15.44 5.45 -10.11
CA ARG A 135 -15.73 5.05 -8.73
C ARG A 135 -16.46 3.72 -8.74
N VAL A 136 -15.96 2.77 -7.96
CA VAL A 136 -16.67 1.51 -7.72
C VAL A 136 -17.81 1.79 -6.74
N ASP A 137 -18.98 2.13 -7.28
CA ASP A 137 -20.19 2.32 -6.49
C ASP A 137 -20.72 0.99 -5.97
N LYS A 138 -21.23 1.01 -4.72
CA LYS A 138 -21.76 -0.18 -4.04
C LYS A 138 -23.04 -0.73 -4.68
N THR A 139 -23.66 -0.01 -5.61
CA THR A 139 -25.01 -0.25 -6.12
C THR A 139 -25.10 -1.20 -7.30
N THR A 140 -23.98 -1.63 -7.90
CA THR A 140 -24.02 -2.53 -9.07
C THR A 140 -23.85 -4.00 -8.72
N THR A 141 -24.15 -4.40 -7.47
CA THR A 141 -24.22 -5.81 -7.10
C THR A 141 -25.68 -6.23 -7.04
N THR A 142 -26.03 -7.11 -7.99
CA THR A 142 -27.23 -7.93 -8.01
C THR A 142 -28.47 -7.24 -8.56
N GLY A 143 -28.49 -7.12 -9.90
CA GLY A 143 -29.66 -7.64 -10.60
C GLY A 143 -29.87 -9.07 -10.11
N GLU A 144 -30.80 -9.21 -9.18
CA GLU A 144 -31.42 -10.46 -8.81
C GLU A 144 -31.68 -11.20 -10.13
N PRO A 145 -31.13 -12.41 -10.37
CA PRO A 145 -31.49 -13.16 -11.55
C PRO A 145 -32.99 -13.29 -11.46
N ALA A 146 -33.71 -12.61 -12.37
CA ALA A 146 -35.16 -12.54 -12.39
C ALA A 146 -35.64 -13.94 -12.08
N SER A 147 -36.15 -14.12 -10.85
CA SER A 147 -36.62 -15.39 -10.39
C SER A 147 -37.67 -15.77 -11.41
N VAL A 148 -37.34 -16.71 -12.29
CA VAL A 148 -38.32 -17.36 -13.13
C VAL A 148 -39.28 -17.91 -12.12
N ARG A 149 -40.41 -17.20 -11.98
CA ARG A 149 -41.58 -17.58 -11.23
C ARG A 149 -42.01 -18.87 -11.91
N ARG A 150 -41.43 -19.99 -11.47
CA ARG A 150 -41.96 -21.31 -11.70
C ARG A 150 -43.33 -21.25 -11.04
N GLN A 151 -44.34 -21.03 -11.87
CA GLN A 151 -45.69 -21.47 -11.55
C GLN A 151 -45.56 -22.95 -11.22
N HIS A 152 -45.48 -23.25 -9.93
CA HIS A 152 -45.56 -24.59 -9.42
C HIS A 152 -47.03 -24.97 -9.51
N GLY A 153 -47.37 -25.48 -10.70
CA GLY A 153 -48.56 -26.28 -10.90
C GLY A 153 -48.47 -27.50 -10.00
N ASP A 154 -49.60 -27.70 -9.35
CA ASP A 154 -49.96 -28.72 -8.39
C ASP A 154 -49.60 -30.16 -8.81
N GLY A 155 -49.30 -30.99 -7.80
CA GLY A 155 -49.36 -32.44 -7.90
C GLY A 155 -48.08 -33.16 -8.32
N ILE A 156 -47.50 -33.94 -7.41
CA ILE A 156 -47.53 -35.42 -7.43
C ILE A 156 -46.63 -35.96 -6.30
N ARG A 157 -47.31 -36.65 -5.37
CA ARG A 157 -46.92 -37.81 -4.56
C ARG A 157 -45.50 -37.92 -3.96
N GLN A 158 -45.56 -38.04 -2.63
CA GLN A 158 -44.61 -38.74 -1.76
C GLN A 158 -44.02 -40.02 -2.38
N GLY A 159 -42.72 -39.99 -2.65
CA GLY A 159 -41.88 -41.17 -2.85
C GLY A 159 -40.85 -41.25 -1.73
N ARG A 160 -41.15 -42.07 -0.72
CA ARG A 160 -40.23 -42.44 0.37
C ARG A 160 -39.10 -43.29 -0.21
N LEU A 161 -37.84 -42.89 0.00
CA LEU A 161 -36.66 -43.71 -0.28
C LEU A 161 -35.67 -43.68 0.90
N PRO A 162 -34.82 -44.72 1.02
CA PRO A 162 -34.45 -45.31 2.31
C PRO A 162 -33.18 -44.73 2.93
N ALA A 163 -33.01 -45.12 4.18
CA ALA A 163 -31.91 -44.81 5.06
C ALA A 163 -30.52 -45.28 4.58
N ALA A 164 -29.53 -44.57 5.11
CA ALA A 164 -28.20 -45.05 5.50
C ALA A 164 -27.25 -45.55 4.39
N GLY A 165 -26.53 -44.60 3.78
CA GLY A 165 -25.22 -44.83 3.17
C GLY A 165 -24.13 -44.18 4.01
N ARG A 166 -23.48 -44.95 4.90
CA ARG A 166 -22.26 -44.53 5.59
C ARG A 166 -21.12 -44.45 4.56
N TYR A 167 -20.76 -43.25 4.14
CA TYR A 167 -19.52 -43.04 3.39
C TYR A 167 -18.33 -43.18 4.34
N ARG A 168 -17.72 -44.38 4.37
CA ARG A 168 -16.35 -44.56 4.85
C ARG A 168 -15.42 -43.87 3.85
N LEU A 169 -14.81 -42.77 4.28
CA LEU A 169 -13.65 -42.22 3.60
C LEU A 169 -12.49 -43.21 3.73
N PRO A 170 -11.73 -43.50 2.66
CA PRO A 170 -10.53 -44.29 2.75
C PRO A 170 -9.44 -43.50 3.51
N ASN A 171 -8.85 -44.17 4.50
CA ASN A 171 -7.62 -43.74 5.16
C ASN A 171 -6.52 -43.56 4.12
N PHE A 172 -6.20 -42.31 3.78
CA PHE A 172 -4.95 -41.98 3.10
C PHE A 172 -3.86 -41.82 4.18
N PRO A 173 -2.81 -42.66 4.19
CA PRO A 173 -1.63 -42.40 5.00
C PRO A 173 -0.91 -41.19 4.42
N LEU A 174 -1.01 -40.04 5.09
CA LEU A 174 -0.20 -38.86 4.79
C LEU A 174 1.28 -39.20 5.11
N PRO A 175 2.21 -39.09 4.14
CA PRO A 175 3.62 -39.21 4.43
C PRO A 175 4.08 -37.98 5.23
N VAL A 176 4.53 -38.24 6.45
CA VAL A 176 5.29 -37.32 7.32
C VAL A 176 6.68 -37.10 6.70
N THR A 177 6.77 -36.30 5.64
CA THR A 177 8.07 -35.90 5.05
C THR A 177 8.01 -34.49 4.46
N ALA A 178 7.65 -33.51 5.29
CA ALA A 178 7.90 -32.09 4.97
C ALA A 178 7.99 -31.25 6.27
N LEU A 179 8.78 -31.72 7.23
CA LEU A 179 9.18 -30.94 8.39
C LEU A 179 10.70 -31.06 8.53
N LEU A 180 11.48 -30.48 7.61
CA LEU A 180 12.95 -30.32 7.77
C LEU A 180 13.63 -29.46 6.68
N ILE A 181 12.97 -28.44 6.11
CA ILE A 181 13.66 -27.42 5.30
C ILE A 181 13.03 -26.07 5.62
N GLY A 182 13.61 -25.33 6.57
CA GLY A 182 13.13 -23.98 6.90
C GLY A 182 13.61 -23.35 8.21
N VAL A 183 14.48 -24.02 8.98
CA VAL A 183 15.08 -23.44 10.21
C VAL A 183 16.56 -23.05 9.98
N GLY A 184 17.12 -23.29 8.79
CA GLY A 184 18.57 -23.22 8.54
C GLY A 184 19.11 -21.97 7.82
N ILE A 185 18.41 -20.82 7.78
CA ILE A 185 18.94 -19.59 7.14
C ILE A 185 19.01 -18.39 8.11
N ALA A 186 18.39 -18.46 9.29
CA ALA A 186 18.35 -17.32 10.21
C ALA A 186 19.60 -17.14 11.11
N LEU A 187 20.50 -18.14 11.20
CA LEU A 187 21.73 -18.02 12.01
C LEU A 187 23.03 -17.80 11.21
N GLY A 188 23.02 -17.97 9.88
CA GLY A 188 24.25 -17.88 9.07
C GLY A 188 24.73 -16.46 8.78
N HIS A 189 23.84 -15.46 8.81
CA HIS A 189 24.19 -14.10 8.39
C HIS A 189 24.81 -13.22 9.48
N ARG A 190 24.69 -13.58 10.77
CA ARG A 190 25.20 -12.74 11.87
C ARG A 190 26.67 -12.97 12.24
N LEU A 191 27.34 -13.96 11.66
CA LEU A 191 28.77 -14.21 11.91
C LEU A 191 29.70 -13.58 10.86
N ILE A 192 29.19 -13.25 9.67
CA ILE A 192 30.01 -12.65 8.60
C ILE A 192 30.31 -11.16 8.89
N ASP A 193 29.41 -10.44 9.56
CA ASP A 193 29.62 -9.02 9.92
C ASP A 193 30.68 -8.80 11.01
N LEU A 194 30.95 -9.82 11.85
CA LEU A 194 31.98 -9.73 12.89
C LEU A 194 33.41 -9.95 12.35
N ALA A 195 33.56 -10.58 11.18
CA ALA A 195 34.88 -10.84 10.60
C ALA A 195 35.42 -9.64 9.78
N LEU A 196 34.56 -8.73 9.29
CA LEU A 196 34.96 -7.66 8.37
C LEU A 196 35.13 -6.27 9.01
N SER A 197 34.78 -6.09 10.29
CA SER A 197 34.86 -4.78 10.94
C SER A 197 36.19 -4.50 11.66
N ARG A 198 37.19 -5.39 11.55
CA ARG A 198 38.48 -5.24 12.25
C ARG A 198 39.59 -4.67 11.37
N GLY A 199 39.34 -3.54 10.71
CA GLY A 199 40.36 -2.97 9.81
C GLY A 199 40.07 -1.57 9.28
N ARG A 200 39.91 -0.57 10.14
CA ARG A 200 40.42 0.80 9.89
C ARG A 200 40.26 1.67 11.14
N ALA A 201 41.28 1.58 11.99
CA ALA A 201 41.73 2.74 12.72
C ALA A 201 42.53 3.61 11.75
N SER A 202 42.15 4.88 11.59
CA SER A 202 43.07 5.94 11.20
C SER A 202 42.54 7.24 11.78
N ASP A 203 43.17 7.62 12.89
CA ASP A 203 43.61 8.98 13.16
C ASP A 203 43.23 10.02 12.11
N GLN A 204 42.34 10.95 12.49
CA GLN A 204 42.67 12.35 12.27
C GLN A 204 41.96 13.25 13.28
N ALA A 205 42.79 14.06 13.90
CA ALA A 205 42.57 14.94 15.04
C ALA A 205 41.72 16.19 14.69
N PRO A 206 41.37 17.03 15.68
CA PRO A 206 40.29 18.01 15.60
C PRO A 206 40.75 19.35 15.01
N GLY A 207 40.09 19.79 13.94
CA GLY A 207 40.26 21.11 13.34
C GLY A 207 39.26 22.12 13.86
N ARG A 208 39.61 22.85 14.93
CA ARG A 208 39.00 24.15 15.27
C ARG A 208 39.08 25.11 14.07
N ARG A 209 37.98 25.82 13.76
CA ARG A 209 37.97 27.30 13.72
C ARG A 209 36.55 27.87 13.58
N PRO A 210 36.16 28.81 14.47
CA PRO A 210 35.00 29.68 14.33
C PRO A 210 35.41 31.02 13.69
N CYS A 211 34.65 31.49 12.69
CA CYS A 211 34.56 32.86 12.14
C CYS A 211 33.44 32.76 11.08
N HIS A 212 32.34 33.49 11.06
CA HIS A 212 32.33 34.93 10.87
C HIS A 212 30.94 35.51 11.20
N SER A 213 30.96 36.56 12.00
CA SER A 213 29.93 37.56 12.23
C SER A 213 29.69 38.46 11.01
N GLY A 214 28.45 38.93 10.82
CA GLY A 214 28.07 40.07 9.98
C GLY A 214 27.16 39.66 8.82
N ARG A 215 25.98 40.23 8.59
CA ARG A 215 25.55 41.63 8.77
C ARG A 215 24.01 41.70 8.61
N PRO A 216 23.29 42.59 9.32
CA PRO A 216 21.89 42.87 9.05
C PRO A 216 21.76 43.92 7.95
N VAL A 217 21.02 43.63 6.89
CA VAL A 217 20.61 44.64 5.90
C VAL A 217 19.20 45.12 6.23
N ARG A 218 19.15 46.28 6.89
CA ARG A 218 17.98 47.17 6.91
C ARG A 218 17.77 47.70 5.47
N GLY A 219 16.62 47.38 4.88
CA GLY A 219 16.13 48.00 3.65
C GLY A 219 14.74 48.58 3.86
N ARG A 220 14.69 49.81 4.38
CA ARG A 220 13.49 50.65 4.50
C ARG A 220 13.19 51.25 3.13
N VAL A 221 12.05 50.96 2.52
CA VAL A 221 11.49 51.80 1.45
C VAL A 221 10.01 52.02 1.71
N SER A 222 9.71 53.23 2.16
CA SER A 222 8.38 53.83 2.15
C SER A 222 8.12 54.44 0.78
N ARG A 223 6.97 54.13 0.17
CA ARG A 223 6.25 54.93 -0.84
C ARG A 223 4.78 54.50 -0.67
N SER A 224 3.84 55.26 -0.10
CA SER A 224 3.46 56.69 -0.26
C SER A 224 3.22 57.06 -1.72
N GLY A 225 1.95 57.01 -2.10
CA GLY A 225 1.37 57.71 -3.23
C GLY A 225 0.27 56.86 -3.88
N ARG A 226 -0.85 57.40 -4.34
CA ARG A 226 -1.47 58.73 -4.25
C ARG A 226 -2.86 58.52 -4.85
N ALA A 227 -3.85 59.25 -4.35
CA ALA A 227 -5.22 59.26 -4.83
C ALA A 227 -5.34 59.59 -6.33
N GLY A 228 -6.41 59.05 -6.93
CA GLY A 228 -7.02 59.40 -8.20
C GLY A 228 -8.40 58.77 -8.22
#